data_AF-A0A9D6EM31-F1
#
_entry.id   AF-A0A9D6EM31-F1
#
_cell.length_a   1.000
_cell.length_b   1.000
_cell.length_c   1.000
_cell.angle_alpha   90.00
_cell.angle_beta   90.00
_cell.angle_gamma   90.00
#
_symmetry.space_group_name_H-M   'P 1'
#
loop_
_entity.id
_entity.type
_entity.pdbx_description
1 polymer ?
#
loop_
_entity_poly.entity_id
_entity_poly.type
_entity_poly.pdbx_seq_one_letter_code
_entity_poly.pdbx_strand_id
1 'polypeptide(L)'
;VPGDDRYLNIWVWVEQQITPGFAALDTPARRASAMFSRHGVDLLRQLATDPSIFANPAVHGYSVILEWIKPNGRIGKEEVAETLGVFADKATVRAFLTRQISAAGFVDKATIVAFDGRERLGRLSLEVWEDDFATTFKPKDYEPEDKSLGC
;
A
#
# COMPACT_ATOMS: atom_id res chain seq x y z
N VAL A 1 -9.69 25.71 -11.11
CA VAL A 1 -10.38 24.41 -10.96
C VAL A 1 -9.41 23.52 -10.20
N PRO A 2 -9.77 22.93 -9.05
CA PRO A 2 -8.93 21.86 -8.49
C PRO A 2 -8.74 20.84 -9.61
N GLY A 3 -7.51 20.63 -10.04
CA GLY A 3 -7.20 19.83 -11.21
C GLY A 3 -7.80 18.43 -11.06
N ASP A 4 -8.35 17.91 -12.15
CA ASP A 4 -8.67 16.49 -12.28
C ASP A 4 -7.34 15.72 -12.21
N ASP A 5 -6.82 15.52 -11.00
CA ASP A 5 -5.55 14.83 -10.78
C ASP A 5 -5.77 13.35 -11.00
N ARG A 6 -5.33 12.89 -12.17
CA ARG A 6 -5.52 11.51 -12.62
C ARG A 6 -4.40 10.65 -12.06
N TYR A 7 -4.72 9.94 -10.98
CA TYR A 7 -3.85 8.91 -10.43
C TYR A 7 -4.15 7.59 -11.11
N LEU A 8 -3.11 6.89 -11.58
CA LEU A 8 -3.25 5.46 -11.82
C LEU A 8 -3.31 4.77 -10.45
N ASN A 9 -4.39 4.07 -10.17
CA ASN A 9 -4.64 3.49 -8.86
C ASN A 9 -4.69 1.96 -8.89
N ILE A 10 -4.30 1.36 -7.77
CA ILE A 10 -4.69 0.00 -7.42
C ILE A 10 -5.39 0.03 -6.07
N TRP A 11 -6.51 -0.69 -5.96
CA TRP A 11 -7.22 -0.92 -4.71
C TRP A 11 -7.19 -2.42 -4.44
N VAL A 12 -6.61 -2.80 -3.30
CA VAL A 12 -6.47 -4.19 -2.89
C VAL A 12 -7.13 -4.42 -1.52
N TRP A 13 -7.94 -5.47 -1.44
CA TRP A 13 -8.35 -6.06 -0.18
C TRP A 13 -7.30 -7.07 0.29
N VAL A 14 -6.70 -6.80 1.44
CA VAL A 14 -5.63 -7.63 2.01
C VAL A 14 -6.25 -8.59 3.02
N GLU A 15 -6.18 -9.88 2.72
CA GLU A 15 -6.51 -10.96 3.65
C GLU A 15 -5.41 -11.08 4.73
N GLN A 16 -5.43 -10.13 5.67
CA GLN A 16 -4.52 -10.15 6.80
C GLN A 16 -5.04 -11.11 7.88
N GLN A 17 -4.31 -12.20 8.11
CA GLN A 17 -4.55 -13.04 9.28
C GLN A 17 -4.28 -12.24 10.55
N ILE A 18 -5.19 -12.29 11.52
CA ILE A 18 -5.05 -11.61 12.82
C ILE A 18 -4.08 -12.43 13.67
N THR A 19 -2.79 -12.34 13.36
CA THR A 19 -1.73 -12.95 14.17
C THR A 19 -1.52 -12.14 15.44
N PRO A 20 -0.98 -12.73 16.53
CA PRO A 20 -0.67 -11.99 17.75
C PRO A 20 0.22 -10.76 17.50
N GLY A 21 1.15 -10.84 16.54
CA GLY A 21 2.00 -9.71 16.16
C GLY A 21 1.25 -8.55 15.49
N PHE A 22 0.30 -8.85 14.60
CA PHE A 22 -0.54 -7.81 13.98
C PHE A 22 -1.56 -7.24 14.98
N ALA A 23 -2.11 -8.09 15.86
CA ALA A 23 -3.02 -7.66 16.91
C ALA A 23 -2.35 -6.75 17.96
N ALA A 24 -1.04 -6.90 18.18
CA ALA A 24 -0.24 -6.04 19.06
C ALA A 24 0.09 -4.67 18.44
N LEU A 25 -0.28 -4.42 17.18
CA LEU A 25 -0.19 -3.08 16.59
C LEU A 25 -1.38 -2.24 17.07
N ASP A 26 -1.23 -1.65 18.24
CA ASP A 26 -2.35 -1.03 18.97
C ASP A 26 -2.94 0.21 18.29
N THR A 27 -2.16 0.92 17.45
CA THR A 27 -2.60 2.18 16.82
C THR A 27 -2.90 2.02 15.32
N PRO A 28 -3.90 2.75 14.76
CA PRO A 28 -4.16 2.77 13.33
C PRO A 28 -2.94 3.18 12.50
N ALA A 29 -2.12 4.12 13.00
CA ALA A 29 -0.89 4.53 12.34
C ALA A 29 0.10 3.37 12.21
N ARG A 30 0.35 2.59 13.28
CA ARG A 30 1.26 1.44 13.22
C ARG A 30 0.75 0.34 12.29
N ARG A 31 -0.56 0.07 12.29
CA ARG A 31 -1.17 -0.90 11.35
C ARG A 31 -1.02 -0.43 9.91
N ALA A 32 -1.36 0.83 9.64
CA ALA A 32 -1.21 1.42 8.31
C ALA A 32 0.24 1.39 7.81
N SER A 33 1.20 1.73 8.67
CA SER A 33 2.64 1.63 8.40
C SER A 33 3.06 0.20 8.03
N ALA A 34 2.61 -0.80 8.79
CA ALA A 34 2.89 -2.21 8.51
C ALA A 34 2.27 -2.67 7.19
N MET A 35 1.01 -2.32 6.93
CA MET A 35 0.32 -2.71 5.70
C MET A 35 0.93 -2.06 4.46
N PHE A 36 1.28 -0.78 4.54
CA PHE A 36 1.92 -0.09 3.42
C PHE A 36 3.35 -0.58 3.17
N SER A 37 4.13 -0.83 4.23
CA SER A 37 5.50 -1.35 4.09
C SER A 37 5.51 -2.75 3.45
N ARG A 38 4.56 -3.60 3.85
CA ARG A 38 4.48 -4.99 3.37
C ARG A 38 3.88 -5.15 1.97
N HIS A 39 2.98 -4.26 1.56
CA HIS A 39 2.26 -4.40 0.28
C HIS A 39 2.38 -3.15 -0.59
N GLY A 40 2.25 -1.98 0.00
CA GLY A 40 2.14 -0.71 -0.72
C GLY A 40 3.35 -0.36 -1.56
N VAL A 41 4.57 -0.57 -1.06
CA VAL A 41 5.81 -0.26 -1.78
C VAL A 41 5.94 -1.10 -3.05
N ASP A 42 5.69 -2.40 -2.96
CA ASP A 42 5.77 -3.32 -4.09
C ASP A 42 4.68 -3.04 -5.14
N LEU A 43 3.45 -2.80 -4.69
CA LEU A 43 2.35 -2.41 -5.57
C LEU A 43 2.63 -1.09 -6.30
N LEU A 44 3.21 -0.11 -5.60
CA LEU A 44 3.63 1.15 -6.20
C LEU A 44 4.72 0.92 -7.26
N ARG A 45 5.68 0.03 -6.97
CA ARG A 45 6.73 -0.34 -7.93
C ARG A 45 6.13 -1.00 -9.17
N GLN A 46 5.19 -1.94 -9.00
CA GLN A 46 4.49 -2.61 -10.10
C GLN A 46 3.73 -1.60 -10.97
N LEU A 47 2.96 -0.69 -10.37
CA LEU A 47 2.25 0.37 -11.08
C LEU A 47 3.19 1.28 -11.89
N ALA A 48 4.37 1.58 -11.35
CA ALA A 48 5.35 2.46 -11.98
C ALA A 48 6.33 1.72 -12.91
N THR A 49 6.18 0.41 -13.12
CA THR A 49 7.14 -0.40 -13.89
C THR A 49 7.06 -0.12 -15.40
N ASP A 50 5.88 0.19 -15.94
CA ASP A 50 5.71 0.45 -17.38
C ASP A 50 6.20 1.87 -17.76
N PRO A 51 7.29 2.01 -18.53
CA PRO A 51 7.83 3.31 -18.90
C PRO A 51 6.89 4.13 -19.79
N SER A 52 6.04 3.48 -20.58
CA SER A 52 5.09 4.14 -21.47
C SER A 52 3.96 4.82 -20.69
N ILE A 53 3.46 4.15 -19.65
CA ILE A 53 2.47 4.70 -18.73
C ILE A 53 3.08 5.85 -17.92
N PHE A 54 4.31 5.66 -17.42
CA PHE A 54 5.00 6.71 -16.67
C PHE A 54 5.22 7.99 -17.51
N ALA A 55 5.59 7.83 -18.78
CA ALA A 55 5.78 8.94 -19.71
C ALA A 55 4.46 9.60 -20.15
N ASN A 56 3.30 8.97 -19.94
CA ASN A 56 2.02 9.50 -20.37
C ASN A 56 1.65 10.80 -19.63
N PRO A 57 1.47 11.93 -20.33
CA PRO A 57 1.13 13.21 -19.69
C PRO A 57 -0.25 13.21 -19.03
N ALA A 58 -1.16 12.32 -19.40
CA ALA A 58 -2.49 12.21 -18.81
C ALA A 58 -2.50 11.54 -17.42
N VAL A 59 -1.40 10.89 -17.01
CA VAL A 59 -1.21 10.34 -15.67
C VAL A 59 -0.46 11.38 -14.84
N HIS A 60 -1.05 11.88 -13.75
CA HIS A 60 -0.43 12.88 -12.88
C HIS A 60 0.34 12.24 -11.71
N GLY A 61 -0.05 11.03 -11.31
CA GLY A 61 0.60 10.31 -10.22
C GLY A 61 0.14 8.86 -10.10
N TYR A 62 0.54 8.25 -9.00
CA TYR A 62 0.15 6.89 -8.64
C TYR A 62 -0.50 6.86 -7.27
N SER A 63 -1.39 5.90 -7.08
CA SER A 63 -1.97 5.66 -5.77
C SER A 63 -2.16 4.18 -5.46
N VAL A 64 -2.00 3.85 -4.19
CA VAL A 64 -2.28 2.53 -3.65
C VAL A 64 -3.30 2.69 -2.54
N ILE A 65 -4.40 1.95 -2.65
CA ILE A 65 -5.45 1.86 -1.63
C ILE A 65 -5.42 0.43 -1.08
N LEU A 66 -5.20 0.31 0.22
CA LEU A 66 -5.17 -0.95 0.95
C LEU A 66 -6.35 -1.00 1.91
N GLU A 67 -7.05 -2.12 1.93
CA GLU A 67 -8.11 -2.40 2.90
C GLU A 67 -7.88 -3.70 3.63
N TRP A 68 -8.15 -3.73 4.93
CA TRP A 68 -7.99 -4.92 5.76
C TRP A 68 -8.92 -4.92 6.95
N ILE A 69 -9.25 -6.10 7.46
CA ILE A 69 -10.05 -6.21 8.68
C ILE A 69 -9.22 -5.81 9.91
N LYS A 70 -9.79 -4.94 10.74
CA LYS A 70 -9.17 -4.56 12.02
C LYS A 70 -8.98 -5.79 12.92
N PRO A 71 -7.95 -5.84 13.80
CA PRO A 71 -7.78 -6.94 14.75
C PRO A 71 -9.02 -7.28 15.59
N ASN A 72 -9.81 -6.26 15.96
CA ASN A 72 -11.07 -6.43 16.71
C ASN A 72 -12.31 -6.15 15.84
N GLY A 73 -12.16 -6.19 14.53
CA GLY A 73 -13.18 -5.78 13.56
C GLY A 73 -14.24 -6.83 13.28
N ARG A 74 -14.10 -8.05 13.83
CA ARG A 74 -15.07 -9.14 13.65
C ARG A 74 -15.93 -9.30 14.89
N ILE A 75 -17.17 -8.83 14.82
CA ILE A 75 -18.17 -9.02 15.88
C ILE A 75 -19.39 -9.72 15.27
N GLY A 76 -19.55 -11.01 15.56
CA GLY A 76 -20.60 -11.82 14.97
C GLY A 76 -20.45 -11.92 13.45
N LYS A 77 -21.36 -11.29 12.69
CA LYS A 77 -21.34 -11.23 11.21
C LYS A 77 -20.84 -9.89 10.66
N GLU A 78 -20.59 -8.90 11.52
CA GLU A 78 -20.10 -7.59 11.09
C GLU A 78 -18.57 -7.62 10.99
N GLU A 79 -18.04 -7.13 9.86
CA GLU A 79 -16.62 -6.95 9.61
C GLU A 79 -16.32 -5.45 9.42
N VAL A 80 -15.47 -4.90 10.28
CA VAL A 80 -15.02 -3.51 10.21
C VAL A 80 -13.60 -3.46 9.63
N ALA A 81 -13.47 -2.88 8.45
CA ALA A 81 -12.21 -2.73 7.74
C ALA A 81 -11.54 -1.38 8.01
N GLU A 82 -10.22 -1.33 8.00
CA GLU A 82 -9.42 -0.12 7.85
C GLU A 82 -9.08 0.08 6.38
N THR A 83 -9.08 1.33 5.94
CA THR A 83 -8.66 1.72 4.59
C THR A 83 -7.49 2.69 4.69
N LEU A 84 -6.47 2.48 3.87
CA LEU A 84 -5.35 3.41 3.67
C LEU A 84 -5.18 3.71 2.18
N GLY A 85 -5.39 4.95 1.78
CA GLY A 85 -5.00 5.48 0.48
C GLY A 85 -3.74 6.33 0.56
N VAL A 86 -2.73 5.99 -0.24
CA VAL A 86 -1.50 6.77 -0.40
C VAL A 86 -1.41 7.25 -1.84
N PHE A 87 -1.33 8.56 -2.05
CA PHE A 87 -1.32 9.21 -3.35
C PHE A 87 -0.06 10.06 -3.49
N ALA A 88 0.67 9.92 -4.59
CA ALA A 88 1.88 10.71 -4.84
C ALA A 88 2.04 11.02 -6.33
N ASP A 89 2.56 12.21 -6.65
CA ASP A 89 2.83 12.60 -8.03
C ASP A 89 3.95 11.74 -8.66
N LYS A 90 4.03 11.73 -10.00
CA LYS A 90 5.01 10.91 -10.72
C LYS A 90 6.47 11.18 -10.32
N ALA A 91 6.83 12.43 -10.07
CA ALA A 91 8.20 12.80 -9.74
C ALA A 91 8.57 12.29 -8.35
N THR A 92 7.67 12.44 -7.37
CA THR A 92 7.81 11.92 -6.01
C THR A 92 7.90 10.39 -6.01
N VAL A 93 7.02 9.70 -6.74
CA VAL A 93 7.06 8.22 -6.85
C VAL A 93 8.36 7.74 -7.46
N ARG A 94 8.80 8.35 -8.58
CA ARG A 94 10.08 7.98 -9.21
C ARG A 94 11.24 8.21 -8.27
N ALA A 95 11.31 9.38 -7.63
CA ALA A 95 12.39 9.70 -6.70
C ALA A 95 12.44 8.73 -5.51
N PHE A 96 11.28 8.29 -5.01
CA PHE A 96 11.21 7.29 -3.94
C PHE A 96 11.71 5.92 -4.42
N LEU A 97 11.18 5.42 -5.54
CA LEU A 97 11.53 4.10 -6.07
C LEU A 97 12.99 4.00 -6.55
N THR A 98 13.58 5.10 -7.03
CA THR A 98 15.01 5.18 -7.39
C THR A 98 15.91 5.58 -6.21
N ARG A 99 15.36 5.62 -4.99
CA ARG A 99 16.08 5.93 -3.74
C ARG A 99 16.75 7.32 -3.71
N GLN A 100 16.23 8.28 -4.49
CA GLN A 100 16.65 9.68 -4.47
C GLN A 100 16.06 10.47 -3.29
N ILE A 101 14.92 10.02 -2.75
CA ILE A 101 14.37 10.52 -1.48
C ILE A 101 14.21 9.37 -0.49
N SER A 102 14.29 9.70 0.80
CA SER A 102 14.02 8.76 1.88
C SER A 102 12.53 8.40 1.94
N ALA A 103 12.20 7.31 2.64
CA ALA A 103 10.82 6.90 2.86
C ALA A 103 10.02 7.98 3.62
N ALA A 104 10.64 8.65 4.60
CA ALA A 104 10.06 9.82 5.27
C ALA A 104 9.80 10.98 4.28
N GLY A 105 10.77 11.28 3.40
CA GLY A 105 10.61 12.30 2.38
C GLY A 105 9.49 11.98 1.37
N PHE A 106 9.25 10.70 1.09
CA PHE A 106 8.10 10.25 0.31
C PHE A 106 6.78 10.48 1.07
N VAL A 107 6.70 10.05 2.34
CA VAL A 107 5.52 10.22 3.20
C VAL A 107 5.15 11.69 3.38
N ASP A 108 6.13 12.59 3.50
CA ASP A 108 5.91 14.03 3.62
C ASP A 108 5.26 14.63 2.36
N LYS A 109 5.68 14.16 1.19
CA LYS A 109 5.18 14.62 -0.12
C LYS A 109 3.88 13.94 -0.54
N ALA A 110 3.60 12.75 -0.03
CA ALA A 110 2.39 12.01 -0.34
C ALA A 110 1.16 12.64 0.33
N THR A 111 0.01 12.51 -0.35
CA THR A 111 -1.30 12.70 0.28
C THR A 111 -1.73 11.36 0.86
N ILE A 112 -1.99 11.34 2.17
CA ILE A 112 -2.38 10.14 2.90
C ILE A 112 -3.81 10.34 3.40
N VAL A 113 -4.66 9.38 3.04
CA VAL A 113 -6.06 9.31 3.47
C VAL A 113 -6.25 7.98 4.17
N ALA A 114 -6.77 8.00 5.39
CA ALA A 114 -7.03 6.77 6.13
C ALA A 114 -8.42 6.81 6.75
N PHE A 115 -9.03 5.63 6.86
CA PHE A 115 -10.31 5.43 7.51
C PHE A 115 -10.21 4.25 8.46
N ASP A 116 -10.90 4.37 9.58
CA ASP A 116 -11.04 3.29 10.54
C ASP A 116 -12.32 2.44 10.25
N GLY A 117 -12.84 2.49 9.03
CA GLY A 117 -14.09 1.81 8.67
C GLY A 117 -15.36 2.52 9.11
N ARG A 118 -15.25 3.62 9.86
CA ARG A 118 -16.39 4.49 10.19
C ARG A 118 -16.06 5.95 9.92
N GLU A 119 -14.92 6.41 10.42
CA GLU A 119 -14.51 7.79 10.36
C GLU A 119 -13.20 7.96 9.60
N ARG A 120 -13.07 9.14 8.98
CA ARG A 120 -11.80 9.55 8.38
C ARG A 120 -10.81 9.84 9.50
N LEU A 121 -9.71 9.11 9.48
CA LEU A 121 -8.56 9.41 10.31
C LEU A 121 -7.86 10.65 9.75
N GLY A 122 -7.37 11.52 10.64
CA GLY A 122 -6.46 12.60 10.26
C GLY A 122 -5.21 12.07 9.54
N ARG A 123 -4.33 12.96 9.08
CA ARG A 123 -3.10 12.54 8.41
C ARG A 123 -2.28 11.66 9.35
N LEU A 124 -2.15 10.37 9.01
CA LEU A 124 -1.36 9.41 9.78
C LEU A 124 0.13 9.66 9.53
N SER A 125 0.93 9.59 10.59
CA SER A 125 2.38 9.55 10.48
C SER A 125 2.80 8.14 10.07
N LEU A 126 2.86 7.89 8.76
CA LEU A 126 3.30 6.60 8.23
C LEU A 126 4.82 6.46 8.38
N GLU A 127 5.22 5.32 8.92
CA GLU A 127 6.60 4.85 8.90
C GLU A 127 6.67 3.79 7.81
N VAL A 128 7.59 3.96 6.87
CA VAL A 128 7.72 3.06 5.72
C VAL A 128 9.10 2.43 5.74
N TRP A 129 9.15 1.11 5.73
CA TRP A 129 10.36 0.31 5.63
C TRP A 129 10.24 -0.66 4.45
N GLU A 130 11.37 -1.07 3.89
CA GLU A 130 11.38 -2.19 2.94
C GLU A 130 11.17 -3.47 3.76
N ASP A 131 9.98 -4.07 3.65
CA ASP A 131 9.67 -5.36 4.24
C ASP A 131 9.66 -6.43 3.15
N ASP A 132 10.66 -7.30 3.14
CA ASP A 132 10.74 -8.46 2.24
C ASP A 132 9.79 -9.60 2.67
N PHE A 133 8.88 -9.38 3.64
CA PHE A 133 7.97 -10.42 4.09
C PHE A 133 7.02 -10.92 2.99
N ALA A 134 6.54 -10.03 2.11
CA ALA A 134 5.65 -10.44 1.01
C ALA A 134 6.34 -11.32 -0.04
N THR A 135 7.66 -11.22 -0.19
CA THR A 135 8.45 -12.07 -1.11
C THR A 135 8.89 -13.39 -0.48
N THR A 136 8.85 -13.49 0.85
CA THR A 136 9.30 -14.69 1.60
C THR A 136 8.16 -15.58 2.09
N PHE A 137 6.92 -15.08 2.16
CA PHE A 137 5.77 -15.91 2.51
C PHE A 137 5.32 -16.76 1.31
N LYS A 138 5.76 -18.01 1.26
CA LYS A 138 5.17 -19.05 0.41
C LYS A 138 4.01 -19.72 1.17
N PRO A 139 2.79 -19.76 0.64
CA PRO A 139 1.76 -20.65 1.14
C PRO A 139 2.32 -22.07 1.23
N LYS A 140 1.99 -22.80 2.29
CA LYS A 140 2.25 -24.24 2.36
C LYS A 140 1.58 -24.86 1.11
N ASP A 141 2.37 -25.55 0.30
CA ASP A 141 1.99 -26.17 -0.99
C ASP A 141 1.94 -25.26 -2.24
N TYR A 142 2.50 -24.04 -2.19
CA TYR A 142 2.72 -23.23 -3.41
C TYR A 142 4.13 -23.43 -3.97
N GLU A 143 4.26 -24.24 -5.01
CA GLU A 143 5.41 -24.20 -5.92
C GLU A 143 5.12 -23.19 -7.02
N PRO A 144 5.90 -22.10 -7.16
CA PRO A 144 5.77 -21.23 -8.32
C PRO A 144 6.05 -22.04 -9.58
N GLU A 145 5.19 -21.95 -10.58
CA GLU A 145 5.43 -22.57 -11.89
C GLU A 145 6.84 -22.25 -12.36
N ASP A 146 7.61 -23.30 -12.65
CA ASP A 146 8.95 -23.18 -13.17
C ASP A 146 8.88 -22.52 -14.55
N LYS A 147 9.15 -21.20 -14.60
CA LYS A 147 9.21 -20.43 -15.84
C LYS A 147 10.34 -20.89 -16.78
N SER A 148 11.14 -21.89 -16.39
CA SER A 148 12.07 -22.57 -17.30
C SER A 148 11.45 -23.74 -18.09
N LEU A 149 10.19 -24.11 -17.82
CA LEU A 149 9.49 -25.22 -18.46
C LEU A 149 8.20 -24.76 -19.19
N GLY A 150 8.38 -24.27 -20.41
CA GLY A 150 7.35 -24.20 -21.49
C GLY A 150 6.69 -22.81 -21.68
N CYS A 151 6.54 -22.24 -22.87
CA CYS A 151 6.64 -22.71 -24.27
C CYS A 151 7.15 -21.58 -25.18
#